data_AF-A0A448NYC8-F1
#
_entry.id   AF-A0A448NYC8-F1
#
_cell.length_a   1.000
_cell.length_b   1.000
_cell.length_c   1.000
_cell.angle_alpha   90.00
_cell.angle_beta   90.00
_cell.angle_gamma   90.00
#
_symmetry.space_group_name_H-M   'P 1'
#
loop_
_entity.id
_entity.type
_entity.pdbx_description
1 polymer ?
#
loop_
_entity_poly.entity_id
_entity_poly.type
_entity_poly.pdbx_seq_one_letter_code
_entity_poly.pdbx_strand_id
1 'polypeptide(L)'
;MAVAGDDVVLVDTDLRRPSMAGTYDLRGPLGLLQVLIGSAPVESTLHSTGIPGLSVLPAFDTPPNPSELLGSARMADLVKHLARNHNVILDAPPVLPVTDAVVLSHLADAIVVVASAGHTRAEQLEHAIASLKHGEGRIAGVVLNRAASSKLARLRYGDAEYGYEYSKSEYTSAQKRRIPTESEDSDHTSQLVPPSQSAAEAASETRRMPVVPHSGDCSAVGVTVSSEQEERQDEHWPTNLPLWRGTSNGS
;
A
#
# COMPACT_ATOMS: atom_id res chain seq x y z
N MET A 1 -10.56 -1.85 15.67
CA MET A 1 -11.96 -2.20 15.38
C MET A 1 -12.37 -3.36 16.27
N ALA A 2 -12.07 -4.63 15.96
CA ALA A 2 -12.44 -5.77 16.82
C ALA A 2 -11.99 -5.64 18.29
N VAL A 3 -10.71 -5.34 18.54
CA VAL A 3 -10.19 -5.09 19.91
C VAL A 3 -10.85 -3.89 20.60
N ALA A 4 -11.41 -2.94 19.84
CA ALA A 4 -12.13 -1.79 20.36
C ALA A 4 -13.63 -2.09 20.66
N GLY A 5 -14.09 -3.31 20.39
CA GLY A 5 -15.45 -3.77 20.68
C GLY A 5 -16.38 -3.85 19.47
N ASP A 6 -15.91 -3.55 18.26
CA ASP A 6 -16.73 -3.65 17.04
C ASP A 6 -16.82 -5.10 16.55
N ASP A 7 -17.98 -5.50 16.02
CA ASP A 7 -18.10 -6.74 15.26
C ASP A 7 -17.61 -6.52 13.82
N VAL A 8 -16.55 -7.24 13.43
CA VAL A 8 -15.85 -7.08 12.16
C VAL A 8 -15.88 -8.37 11.35
N VAL A 9 -16.22 -8.24 10.07
CA VAL A 9 -16.07 -9.31 9.08
C VAL A 9 -15.00 -8.88 8.07
N LEU A 10 -13.91 -9.64 8.04
CA LEU A 10 -12.85 -9.48 7.04
C LEU A 10 -13.11 -10.45 5.87
N VAL A 11 -13.28 -9.93 4.67
CA VAL A 11 -13.62 -10.70 3.47
C VAL A 11 -12.40 -10.74 2.54
N ASP A 12 -11.97 -11.96 2.17
CA ASP A 12 -10.88 -12.19 1.24
C ASP A 12 -11.39 -12.00 -0.20
N THR A 13 -11.23 -10.80 -0.74
CA THR A 13 -11.68 -10.46 -2.10
C THR A 13 -10.56 -10.53 -3.14
N ASP A 14 -9.33 -10.87 -2.75
CA ASP A 14 -8.28 -11.27 -3.68
C ASP A 14 -8.46 -12.74 -4.09
N LEU A 15 -9.43 -12.95 -4.98
CA LEU A 15 -9.72 -14.28 -5.52
C LEU A 15 -8.59 -14.84 -6.39
N ARG A 16 -7.64 -14.01 -6.83
CA ARG A 16 -6.51 -14.43 -7.69
C ARG A 16 -5.37 -15.01 -6.88
N ARG A 17 -5.13 -14.45 -5.68
CA ARG A 17 -4.07 -14.86 -4.76
C ARG A 17 -4.59 -14.87 -3.32
N PRO A 18 -5.59 -15.70 -3.01
CA PRO A 18 -6.21 -15.70 -1.69
C PRO A 18 -5.18 -16.09 -0.62
N SER A 19 -5.14 -15.30 0.45
CA SER A 19 -4.07 -15.41 1.46
C SER A 19 -4.60 -15.53 2.89
N MET A 20 -5.85 -15.12 3.13
CA MET A 20 -6.38 -15.05 4.50
C MET A 20 -6.51 -16.42 5.16
N ALA A 21 -6.89 -17.45 4.40
CA ALA A 21 -6.99 -18.80 4.94
C ALA A 21 -5.65 -19.29 5.51
N GLY A 22 -4.53 -18.94 4.88
CA GLY A 22 -3.19 -19.21 5.41
C GLY A 22 -2.87 -18.36 6.64
N THR A 23 -3.13 -17.05 6.57
CA THR A 23 -2.84 -16.10 7.66
C THR A 23 -3.57 -16.43 8.96
N TYR A 24 -4.81 -16.93 8.87
CA TYR A 24 -5.63 -17.29 10.03
C TYR A 24 -5.69 -18.80 10.33
N ASP A 25 -4.84 -19.60 9.65
CA ASP A 25 -4.81 -21.07 9.73
C ASP A 25 -6.19 -21.75 9.57
N LEU A 26 -6.99 -21.21 8.64
CA LEU A 26 -8.32 -21.73 8.33
C LEU A 26 -8.24 -22.86 7.32
N ARG A 27 -9.10 -23.87 7.49
CA ARG A 27 -9.23 -25.01 6.59
C ARG A 27 -10.70 -25.32 6.39
N GLY A 28 -11.10 -25.58 5.15
CA GLY A 28 -12.45 -26.01 4.84
C GLY A 28 -12.84 -25.69 3.39
N PRO A 29 -13.99 -26.22 2.93
CA PRO A 29 -14.47 -25.98 1.57
C PRO A 29 -15.49 -24.83 1.50
N LEU A 30 -15.79 -24.15 2.62
CA LEU A 30 -16.89 -23.18 2.72
C LEU A 30 -16.35 -21.76 2.92
N GLY A 31 -16.35 -20.96 1.88
CA GLY A 31 -15.89 -19.57 1.91
C GLY A 31 -16.67 -18.66 0.95
N LEU A 32 -16.06 -17.53 0.60
CA LEU A 32 -16.62 -16.51 -0.29
C LEU A 32 -17.11 -17.12 -1.61
N LEU A 33 -16.32 -18.02 -2.21
CA LEU A 33 -16.67 -18.65 -3.48
C LEU A 33 -18.01 -19.38 -3.41
N GLN A 34 -18.24 -20.18 -2.37
CA GLN A 34 -19.47 -20.96 -2.19
C GLN A 34 -20.69 -20.06 -2.00
N VAL A 35 -20.52 -18.91 -1.33
CA VAL A 35 -21.57 -17.89 -1.27
C VAL A 35 -21.86 -17.35 -2.67
N LEU A 36 -20.82 -16.94 -3.41
CA LEU A 36 -20.95 -16.29 -4.72
C LEU A 36 -21.51 -17.21 -5.82
N ILE A 37 -21.30 -18.52 -5.73
CA ILE A 37 -21.95 -19.49 -6.64
C ILE A 37 -23.29 -20.01 -6.11
N GLY A 38 -23.63 -19.72 -4.85
CA GLY A 38 -24.91 -20.10 -4.24
C GLY A 38 -25.00 -21.52 -3.74
N SER A 39 -23.86 -22.15 -3.47
CA SER A 39 -23.82 -23.49 -2.88
C SER A 39 -23.86 -23.47 -1.35
N ALA A 40 -23.66 -22.31 -0.70
CA ALA A 40 -23.76 -22.18 0.76
C ALA A 40 -24.31 -20.80 1.20
N PRO A 41 -25.05 -20.74 2.33
CA PRO A 41 -25.42 -19.48 2.97
C PRO A 41 -24.21 -18.84 3.68
N VAL A 42 -24.16 -17.51 3.72
CA VAL A 42 -23.03 -16.75 4.27
C VAL A 42 -22.75 -17.10 5.73
N GLU A 43 -23.78 -17.33 6.54
CA GLU A 43 -23.66 -17.66 7.96
C GLU A 43 -22.88 -18.95 8.21
N SER A 44 -22.91 -19.89 7.26
CA SER A 44 -22.15 -21.15 7.33
C SER A 44 -20.71 -21.06 6.80
N THR A 45 -20.36 -19.91 6.22
CA THR A 45 -19.07 -19.66 5.58
C THR A 45 -18.19 -18.68 6.35
N LEU A 46 -18.73 -18.07 7.43
CA LEU A 46 -17.95 -17.21 8.32
C LEU A 46 -17.14 -18.07 9.30
N HIS A 47 -15.84 -17.84 9.33
CA HIS A 47 -14.92 -18.52 10.23
C HIS A 47 -14.56 -17.59 11.37
N SER A 48 -14.81 -18.02 12.60
CA SER A 48 -14.32 -17.31 13.78
C SER A 48 -12.80 -17.37 13.83
N THR A 49 -12.18 -16.28 14.27
CA THR A 49 -10.75 -16.23 14.52
C THR A 49 -10.46 -16.43 16.01
N GLY A 50 -9.18 -16.51 16.39
CA GLY A 50 -8.78 -16.43 17.79
C GLY A 50 -8.97 -15.05 18.43
N ILE A 51 -9.47 -14.06 17.68
CA ILE A 51 -9.69 -12.68 18.11
C ILE A 51 -11.19 -12.45 18.32
N PRO A 52 -11.64 -12.12 19.54
CA PRO A 52 -13.05 -11.79 19.79
C PRO A 52 -13.53 -10.63 18.91
N GLY A 53 -14.76 -10.77 18.37
CA GLY A 53 -15.36 -9.77 17.48
C GLY A 53 -14.80 -9.77 16.04
N LEU A 54 -13.91 -10.70 15.69
CA LEU A 54 -13.38 -10.83 14.33
C LEU A 54 -13.75 -12.17 13.70
N SER A 55 -14.48 -12.09 12.60
CA SER A 55 -14.75 -13.22 11.70
C SER A 55 -14.11 -13.00 10.34
N VAL A 56 -13.75 -14.09 9.67
CA VAL A 56 -13.14 -14.07 8.33
C VAL A 56 -14.02 -14.83 7.36
N LEU A 57 -14.25 -14.25 6.18
CA LEU A 57 -14.85 -14.91 5.03
C LEU A 57 -13.74 -15.18 3.99
N PRO A 58 -13.04 -16.32 4.09
CA PRO A 58 -11.92 -16.65 3.20
C PRO A 58 -12.42 -17.04 1.81
N ALA A 59 -11.59 -16.87 0.78
CA ALA A 59 -11.92 -17.33 -0.56
C ALA A 59 -11.66 -18.84 -0.78
N PHE A 60 -10.64 -19.37 -0.08
CA PHE A 60 -10.06 -20.72 -0.23
C PHE A 60 -9.50 -21.02 -1.63
N ASP A 61 -10.37 -21.17 -2.61
CA ASP A 61 -10.01 -21.57 -3.97
C ASP A 61 -10.08 -20.38 -4.94
N THR A 62 -9.19 -20.39 -5.94
CA THR A 62 -9.21 -19.40 -7.02
C THR A 62 -10.19 -19.83 -8.12
N PRO A 63 -11.26 -19.06 -8.39
CA PRO A 63 -12.19 -19.36 -9.49
C PRO A 63 -11.59 -18.98 -10.85
N PRO A 64 -12.12 -19.55 -11.95
CA PRO A 64 -11.68 -19.20 -13.30
C PRO A 64 -12.05 -17.77 -13.72
N ASN A 65 -13.06 -17.16 -13.08
CA ASN A 65 -13.65 -15.87 -13.45
C ASN A 65 -13.81 -14.91 -12.25
N PRO A 66 -12.71 -14.48 -11.59
CA PRO A 66 -12.76 -13.69 -10.36
C PRO A 66 -13.47 -12.33 -10.55
N SER A 67 -13.16 -11.58 -11.60
CA SER A 67 -13.74 -10.25 -11.83
C SER A 67 -15.26 -10.28 -12.00
N GLU A 68 -15.79 -11.30 -12.68
CA GLU A 68 -17.23 -11.48 -12.88
C GLU A 68 -17.95 -11.78 -11.56
N LEU A 69 -17.35 -12.62 -10.72
CA LEU A 69 -17.90 -12.96 -9.41
C LEU A 69 -17.92 -11.74 -8.47
N LEU A 70 -16.82 -10.96 -8.43
CA LEU A 70 -16.73 -9.74 -7.62
C LEU A 70 -17.66 -8.63 -8.10
N GLY A 71 -17.90 -8.53 -9.42
CA GLY A 71 -18.84 -7.57 -10.00
C GLY A 71 -20.29 -8.03 -10.02
N SER A 72 -20.60 -9.21 -9.48
CA SER A 72 -21.94 -9.78 -9.53
C SER A 72 -22.91 -9.08 -8.56
N ALA A 73 -24.21 -9.10 -8.88
CA ALA A 73 -25.26 -8.64 -7.97
C ALA A 73 -25.21 -9.36 -6.62
N ARG A 74 -24.77 -10.63 -6.62
CA ARG A 74 -24.66 -11.44 -5.42
C ARG A 74 -23.54 -10.97 -4.49
N MET A 75 -22.41 -10.50 -5.04
CA MET A 75 -21.38 -9.87 -4.22
C MET A 75 -21.91 -8.58 -3.57
N ALA A 76 -22.66 -7.77 -4.32
CA ALA A 76 -23.29 -6.58 -3.77
C ALA A 76 -24.31 -6.91 -2.65
N ASP A 77 -25.12 -7.95 -2.84
CA ASP A 77 -26.10 -8.40 -1.83
C ASP A 77 -25.41 -8.97 -0.59
N LEU A 78 -24.31 -9.71 -0.76
CA LEU A 78 -23.48 -10.23 0.32
C LEU A 78 -22.92 -9.10 1.18
N VAL A 79 -22.26 -8.11 0.57
CA VAL A 79 -21.68 -6.96 1.30
C VAL A 79 -22.77 -6.21 2.05
N LYS A 80 -23.91 -5.93 1.40
CA LYS A 80 -25.07 -5.28 2.04
C LYS A 80 -25.63 -6.09 3.20
N HIS A 81 -25.69 -7.42 3.08
CA HIS A 81 -26.18 -8.29 4.14
C HIS A 81 -25.25 -8.27 5.36
N LEU A 82 -23.94 -8.40 5.14
CA LEU A 82 -22.94 -8.35 6.21
C LEU A 82 -22.94 -6.99 6.91
N ALA A 83 -23.02 -5.90 6.13
CA ALA A 83 -23.02 -4.53 6.62
C ALA A 83 -24.28 -4.16 7.44
N ARG A 84 -25.28 -5.03 7.59
CA ARG A 84 -26.42 -4.74 8.49
C ARG A 84 -26.02 -4.78 9.96
N ASN A 85 -25.10 -5.67 10.31
CA ASN A 85 -24.75 -5.98 11.70
C ASN A 85 -23.24 -5.94 11.97
N HIS A 86 -22.41 -5.72 10.95
CA HIS A 86 -20.96 -5.78 11.07
C HIS A 86 -20.29 -4.62 10.33
N ASN A 87 -19.10 -4.27 10.78
CA ASN A 87 -18.15 -3.53 9.96
C ASN A 87 -17.47 -4.50 8.99
N VAL A 88 -17.49 -4.19 7.70
CA VAL A 88 -16.99 -5.10 6.65
C VAL A 88 -15.69 -4.55 6.11
N ILE A 89 -14.63 -5.35 6.14
CA ILE A 89 -13.35 -5.00 5.51
C ILE A 89 -13.16 -5.93 4.32
N LEU A 90 -13.04 -5.36 3.13
CA LEU A 90 -12.73 -6.08 1.90
C LEU A 90 -11.22 -5.97 1.65
N ASP A 91 -10.53 -7.10 1.63
CA ASP A 91 -9.13 -7.17 1.23
C ASP A 91 -9.06 -7.42 -0.28
N ALA A 92 -8.76 -6.37 -1.02
CA ALA A 92 -8.83 -6.37 -2.46
C ALA A 92 -7.43 -6.55 -3.07
N PRO A 93 -7.35 -7.16 -4.27
CA PRO A 93 -6.09 -7.34 -4.96
C PRO A 93 -5.46 -6.00 -5.34
N PRO A 94 -4.20 -5.99 -5.79
CA PRO A 94 -3.55 -4.76 -6.16
C PRO A 94 -4.23 -4.04 -7.34
N VAL A 95 -4.33 -2.70 -7.28
CA VAL A 95 -5.15 -1.91 -8.21
C VAL A 95 -4.64 -1.92 -9.66
N LEU A 96 -3.32 -1.79 -9.85
CA LEU A 96 -2.72 -1.61 -11.17
C LEU A 96 -2.69 -2.87 -12.05
N PRO A 97 -2.39 -4.08 -11.53
CA PRO A 97 -2.29 -5.26 -12.39
C PRO A 97 -3.65 -5.80 -12.85
N VAL A 98 -4.72 -5.55 -12.11
CA VAL A 98 -6.04 -6.17 -12.33
C VAL A 98 -7.19 -5.22 -12.05
N THR A 99 -8.32 -5.43 -12.72
CA THR A 99 -9.50 -4.57 -12.58
C THR A 99 -10.36 -4.87 -11.36
N ASP A 100 -10.11 -5.99 -10.67
CA ASP A 100 -10.93 -6.50 -9.57
C ASP A 100 -11.14 -5.46 -8.44
N ALA A 101 -10.09 -4.73 -8.06
CA ALA A 101 -10.18 -3.66 -7.06
C ALA A 101 -11.05 -2.48 -7.52
N VAL A 102 -11.03 -2.15 -8.82
CA VAL A 102 -11.87 -1.12 -9.44
C VAL A 102 -13.32 -1.60 -9.55
N VAL A 103 -13.52 -2.91 -9.77
CA VAL A 103 -14.86 -3.50 -9.70
C VAL A 103 -15.38 -3.45 -8.26
N LEU A 104 -14.57 -3.69 -7.24
CA LEU A 104 -15.00 -3.64 -5.85
C LEU A 104 -15.24 -2.22 -5.31
N SER A 105 -14.67 -1.19 -5.95
CA SER A 105 -14.66 0.17 -5.40
C SER A 105 -16.06 0.77 -5.22
N HIS A 106 -17.02 0.41 -6.07
CA HIS A 106 -18.41 0.89 -5.96
C HIS A 106 -19.22 0.22 -4.84
N LEU A 107 -18.72 -0.89 -4.27
CA LEU A 107 -19.38 -1.60 -3.16
C LEU A 107 -18.97 -1.03 -1.79
N ALA A 108 -17.96 -0.17 -1.75
CA ALA A 108 -17.35 0.32 -0.51
C ALA A 108 -17.77 1.75 -0.19
N ASP A 109 -18.09 2.00 1.07
CA ASP A 109 -18.34 3.36 1.57
C ASP A 109 -17.06 4.19 1.61
N ALA A 110 -15.93 3.53 1.84
CA ALA A 110 -14.62 4.14 1.96
C ALA A 110 -13.51 3.20 1.45
N ILE A 111 -12.54 3.78 0.75
CA ILE A 111 -11.36 3.07 0.25
C ILE A 111 -10.10 3.64 0.88
N VAL A 112 -9.27 2.76 1.42
CA VAL A 112 -7.94 3.08 1.91
C VAL A 112 -6.91 2.46 0.96
N VAL A 113 -6.10 3.32 0.34
CA VAL A 113 -5.03 2.87 -0.56
C VAL A 113 -3.75 2.66 0.23
N VAL A 114 -3.15 1.49 0.11
CA VAL A 114 -1.89 1.15 0.77
C VAL A 114 -0.74 1.24 -0.22
N ALA A 115 0.19 2.16 0.04
CA ALA A 115 1.42 2.34 -0.72
C ALA A 115 2.63 1.86 0.10
N SER A 116 3.58 1.20 -0.53
CA SER A 116 4.78 0.67 0.12
C SER A 116 5.94 1.66 -0.04
N ALA A 117 6.50 2.11 1.08
CA ALA A 117 7.61 3.04 1.08
C ALA A 117 8.85 2.42 0.43
N GLY A 118 9.48 3.18 -0.47
CA GLY A 118 10.68 2.74 -1.19
C GLY A 118 10.39 1.79 -2.37
N HIS A 119 9.15 1.38 -2.58
CA HIS A 119 8.76 0.50 -3.68
C HIS A 119 7.71 1.15 -4.59
N THR A 120 6.60 1.64 -4.02
CA THR A 120 5.55 2.34 -4.78
C THR A 120 6.04 3.71 -5.22
N ARG A 121 6.08 3.95 -6.54
CA ARG A 121 6.38 5.28 -7.11
C ARG A 121 5.16 6.19 -7.04
N ALA A 122 5.39 7.51 -6.99
CA ALA A 122 4.31 8.50 -6.96
C ALA A 122 3.34 8.35 -8.15
N GLU A 123 3.88 8.19 -9.37
CA GLU A 123 3.09 7.96 -10.59
C GLU A 123 2.20 6.71 -10.51
N GLN A 124 2.69 5.63 -9.90
CA GLN A 124 1.91 4.40 -9.72
C GLN A 124 0.75 4.62 -8.75
N LEU A 125 0.99 5.36 -7.66
CA LEU A 125 -0.05 5.72 -6.71
C LEU A 125 -1.11 6.64 -7.35
N GLU A 126 -0.67 7.63 -8.14
CA GLU A 126 -1.57 8.53 -8.86
C GLU A 126 -2.47 7.78 -9.86
N HIS A 127 -1.88 6.85 -10.63
CA HIS A 127 -2.65 5.99 -11.53
C HIS A 127 -3.64 5.10 -10.77
N ALA A 128 -3.23 4.48 -9.66
CA ALA A 128 -4.13 3.65 -8.86
C ALA A 128 -5.32 4.46 -8.31
N ILE A 129 -5.06 5.66 -7.79
CA ILE A 129 -6.09 6.59 -7.32
C ILE A 129 -7.03 6.99 -8.46
N ALA A 130 -6.49 7.27 -9.65
CA ALA A 130 -7.30 7.63 -10.82
C ALA A 130 -8.20 6.45 -11.26
N SER A 131 -7.69 5.23 -11.29
CA SER A 131 -8.46 4.03 -11.62
C SER A 131 -9.60 3.77 -10.62
N LEU A 132 -9.33 3.89 -9.32
CA LEU A 132 -10.36 3.72 -8.29
C LEU A 132 -11.45 4.80 -8.38
N LYS A 133 -11.08 6.05 -8.67
CA LYS A 133 -12.06 7.13 -8.92
C LYS A 133 -12.89 6.88 -10.17
N HIS A 134 -12.30 6.27 -11.20
CA HIS A 134 -13.03 5.89 -12.41
C HIS A 134 -14.08 4.81 -12.12
N GLY A 135 -13.80 3.90 -11.19
CA GLY A 135 -14.76 2.93 -10.63
C GLY A 135 -15.68 3.52 -9.55
N GLU A 136 -15.85 4.85 -9.52
CA GLU A 136 -16.71 5.59 -8.58
C GLU A 136 -16.36 5.39 -7.10
N GLY A 137 -15.14 4.94 -6.81
CA GLY A 137 -14.66 4.67 -5.46
C GLY A 137 -14.46 5.93 -4.62
N ARG A 138 -14.96 5.91 -3.38
CA ARG A 138 -14.73 6.99 -2.42
C ARG A 138 -13.44 6.77 -1.63
N ILE A 139 -12.35 7.40 -2.06
CA ILE A 139 -11.06 7.30 -1.38
C ILE A 139 -11.07 8.13 -0.09
N ALA A 140 -10.93 7.46 1.05
CA ALA A 140 -10.83 8.09 2.37
C ALA A 140 -9.40 8.56 2.69
N GLY A 141 -8.39 7.87 2.16
CA GLY A 141 -6.99 8.26 2.36
C GLY A 141 -5.98 7.24 1.82
N VAL A 142 -4.71 7.56 2.04
CA VAL A 142 -3.56 6.71 1.67
C VAL A 142 -2.78 6.35 2.94
N VAL A 143 -2.44 5.08 3.09
CA VAL A 143 -1.55 4.56 4.13
C VAL A 143 -0.20 4.25 3.50
N LEU A 144 0.86 4.87 4.02
CA LEU A 144 2.23 4.54 3.66
C LEU A 144 2.76 3.43 4.58
N ASN A 145 2.88 2.21 4.06
CA ASN A 145 3.41 1.06 4.76
C ASN A 145 4.93 0.90 4.53
N ARG A 146 5.61 0.09 5.36
CA ARG A 146 7.06 -0.21 5.28
C ARG A 146 7.97 1.02 5.35
N ALA A 147 7.47 2.14 5.86
CA ALA A 147 8.25 3.35 5.98
C ALA A 147 9.29 3.21 7.12
N ALA A 148 10.57 3.17 6.76
CA ALA A 148 11.64 3.17 7.74
C ALA A 148 11.57 4.45 8.59
N SER A 149 11.49 4.28 9.91
CA SER A 149 11.39 5.37 10.89
C SER A 149 12.53 6.38 10.77
N SER A 150 13.74 5.93 10.42
CA SER A 150 14.92 6.78 10.21
C SER A 150 14.83 7.68 8.98
N LYS A 151 14.11 7.27 7.92
CA LYS A 151 13.96 8.04 6.67
C LYS A 151 12.84 9.07 6.78
N LEU A 152 11.77 8.74 7.51
CA LEU A 152 10.69 9.68 7.87
C LEU A 152 11.16 10.74 8.88
N ALA A 153 12.06 10.41 9.80
CA ALA A 153 12.64 11.38 10.73
C ALA A 153 13.42 12.49 10.00
N ARG A 154 14.15 12.15 8.93
CA ARG A 154 14.86 13.12 8.06
C ARG A 154 13.92 14.01 7.24
N LEU A 155 12.70 13.56 6.96
CA LEU A 155 11.69 14.38 6.30
C LEU A 155 10.93 15.30 7.27
N ARG A 156 10.91 14.97 8.56
CA ARG A 156 10.27 15.78 9.62
C ARG A 156 11.13 16.93 10.12
N TYR A 157 12.45 16.81 10.02
CA TYR A 157 13.39 17.91 10.23
C TYR A 157 13.89 18.34 8.84
N GLY A 158 13.30 19.40 8.30
CA GLY A 158 13.52 19.84 6.92
C GLY A 158 15.00 20.00 6.59
N ASP A 159 15.55 19.03 5.87
CA ASP A 159 16.83 19.14 5.20
C ASP A 159 16.57 19.11 3.69
N ALA A 160 16.02 20.22 3.22
CA ALA A 160 16.01 20.59 1.81
C ALA A 160 17.10 21.65 1.62
N GLU A 161 18.35 21.29 1.88
CA GLU A 161 19.50 22.13 1.58
C GLU A 161 20.12 21.69 0.24
N TYR A 162 19.96 22.58 -0.74
CA TYR A 162 20.65 22.65 -2.03
C TYR A 162 21.96 21.84 -2.13
N GLY A 163 21.94 20.73 -2.86
CA GLY A 163 23.16 20.02 -3.26
C GLY A 163 23.82 20.68 -4.47
N TYR A 164 24.61 21.73 -4.24
CA TYR A 164 25.60 22.18 -5.22
C TYR A 164 26.83 21.26 -5.18
N GLU A 165 27.25 20.91 -6.39
CA GLU A 165 28.35 20.07 -6.84
C GLU A 165 29.71 20.39 -6.20
N TYR A 166 30.45 19.35 -5.77
CA TYR A 166 31.91 19.41 -5.66
C TYR A 166 32.50 18.17 -6.34
N SER A 167 32.87 18.33 -7.61
CA SER A 167 33.68 17.34 -8.31
C SER A 167 35.09 17.38 -7.73
N LYS A 168 35.47 16.30 -7.03
CA LYS A 168 36.83 16.10 -6.56
C LYS A 168 37.61 15.41 -7.69
N SER A 169 38.19 16.19 -8.60
CA SER A 169 39.19 15.68 -9.53
C SER A 169 40.51 15.48 -8.76
N GLU A 170 40.83 14.22 -8.50
CA GLU A 170 42.10 13.85 -7.92
C GLU A 170 43.22 14.03 -8.93
N TYR A 171 44.23 14.79 -8.52
CA TYR A 171 45.48 15.00 -9.23
C TYR A 171 46.25 13.69 -9.35
N THR A 172 46.46 13.23 -10.58
CA THR A 172 47.55 12.30 -10.89
C THR A 172 48.58 12.98 -11.79
N SER A 173 49.73 13.24 -11.17
CA SER A 173 51.06 13.49 -11.73
C SER A 173 51.29 13.07 -13.19
N ALA A 174 51.76 14.00 -14.02
CA ALA A 174 52.71 13.69 -15.09
C ALA A 174 53.41 14.95 -15.65
N GLN A 175 54.74 14.96 -15.50
CA GLN A 175 55.71 15.35 -16.53
C GLN A 175 56.05 16.82 -16.78
N LYS A 176 57.11 17.27 -16.09
CA LYS A 176 58.38 17.76 -16.67
C LYS A 176 58.27 18.35 -18.09
N ARG A 177 58.51 19.66 -18.24
CA ARG A 177 59.58 20.24 -19.09
C ARG A 177 59.60 21.79 -19.07
N ARG A 178 60.82 22.29 -18.83
CA ARG A 178 61.47 23.51 -19.36
C ARG A 178 61.05 24.89 -18.80
N ILE A 179 62.02 25.50 -18.10
CA ILE A 179 62.23 26.96 -17.96
C ILE A 179 62.92 27.44 -19.26
N PRO A 180 62.73 28.69 -19.75
CA PRO A 180 63.54 29.81 -19.25
C PRO A 180 62.87 31.22 -19.21
N THR A 181 63.32 32.02 -18.23
CA THR A 181 63.64 33.47 -18.24
C THR A 181 62.58 34.57 -18.44
N GLU A 182 62.49 35.41 -17.40
CA GLU A 182 62.34 36.89 -17.31
C GLU A 182 61.89 37.71 -18.52
N SER A 183 60.87 38.55 -18.31
CA SER A 183 60.99 40.02 -18.39
C SER A 183 59.72 40.71 -17.88
N GLU A 184 59.95 41.85 -17.25
CA GLU A 184 59.02 42.82 -16.68
C GLU A 184 58.08 43.42 -17.76
N ASP A 185 56.87 43.82 -17.39
CA ASP A 185 56.43 45.22 -17.54
C ASP A 185 54.98 45.49 -17.09
N SER A 186 54.89 46.50 -16.22
CA SER A 186 53.90 47.58 -16.11
C SER A 186 52.38 47.31 -16.09
N ASP A 187 51.79 47.77 -14.97
CA ASP A 187 50.67 48.72 -14.89
C ASP A 187 49.46 48.55 -15.81
N HIS A 188 48.28 48.32 -15.20
CA HIS A 188 47.24 49.36 -15.18
C HIS A 188 46.13 49.06 -14.15
N THR A 189 45.98 50.01 -13.24
CA THR A 189 44.83 50.24 -12.36
C THR A 189 43.58 50.63 -13.16
N SER A 190 42.42 50.04 -12.83
CA SER A 190 41.15 50.76 -12.54
C SER A 190 40.04 49.74 -12.28
N GLN A 191 39.62 49.58 -11.03
CA GLN A 191 38.52 50.30 -10.36
C GLN A 191 37.14 49.66 -10.54
N LEU A 192 36.71 49.09 -9.41
CA LEU A 192 35.35 48.86 -8.88
C LEU A 192 34.29 49.90 -9.29
N VAL A 193 33.03 49.47 -9.44
CA VAL A 193 31.81 49.96 -8.72
C VAL A 193 30.61 48.99 -8.97
N PRO A 194 29.91 48.46 -7.91
CA PRO A 194 28.54 47.90 -7.94
C PRO A 194 27.50 48.99 -7.58
N PRO A 195 26.13 48.87 -7.61
CA PRO A 195 25.26 47.73 -7.25
C PRO A 195 23.97 47.64 -8.13
N SER A 196 22.95 46.79 -7.88
CA SER A 196 21.81 47.11 -7.01
C SER A 196 20.80 45.95 -6.92
N GLN A 197 20.23 45.81 -5.72
CA GLN A 197 19.16 44.89 -5.30
C GLN A 197 17.78 45.26 -5.88
N SER A 198 16.94 44.26 -6.17
CA SER A 198 15.46 44.26 -6.24
C SER A 198 15.06 42.90 -6.82
N ALA A 199 14.16 42.05 -6.30
CA ALA A 199 13.04 42.22 -5.40
C ALA A 199 12.76 40.89 -4.65
N ALA A 200 12.43 41.02 -3.37
CA ALA A 200 11.74 40.00 -2.60
C ALA A 200 10.29 40.46 -2.43
N GLU A 201 9.31 39.76 -3.01
CA GLU A 201 7.90 39.85 -2.60
C GLU A 201 7.06 38.78 -3.30
N ALA A 202 6.62 37.76 -2.54
CA ALA A 202 5.32 37.08 -2.69
C ALA A 202 5.23 35.91 -1.69
N ALA A 203 4.63 36.17 -0.53
CA ALA A 203 4.15 35.18 0.41
C ALA A 203 2.68 35.47 0.75
N SER A 204 1.95 34.42 1.20
CA SER A 204 0.51 34.30 1.48
C SER A 204 -0.31 33.81 0.28
N GLU A 205 -1.21 32.83 0.37
CA GLU A 205 -2.14 32.51 1.45
C GLU A 205 -2.72 31.09 1.25
N THR A 206 -2.69 30.20 2.26
CA THR A 206 -3.32 28.86 2.20
C THR A 206 -4.44 28.78 3.22
N ARG A 207 -5.70 28.86 2.75
CA ARG A 207 -6.90 28.65 3.59
C ARG A 207 -7.10 27.15 3.87
N ARG A 208 -7.13 26.78 5.15
CA ARG A 208 -7.64 25.49 5.65
C ARG A 208 -9.17 25.50 5.66
N MET A 209 -9.81 24.43 5.19
CA MET A 209 -11.25 24.20 5.35
C MET A 209 -11.55 23.38 6.61
N PRO A 210 -12.70 23.59 7.28
CA PRO A 210 -13.05 22.86 8.49
C PRO A 210 -13.65 21.48 8.18
N VAL A 211 -13.33 20.49 9.01
CA VAL A 211 -13.93 19.14 9.02
C VAL A 211 -15.20 19.19 9.88
N VAL A 212 -16.32 18.68 9.34
CA VAL A 212 -17.59 18.51 10.07
C VAL A 212 -17.71 17.04 10.47
N PRO A 213 -18.01 16.69 11.74
CA PRO A 213 -18.28 15.31 12.12
C PRO A 213 -19.77 14.99 11.92
N HIS A 214 -20.07 13.86 11.28
CA HIS A 214 -21.39 13.26 11.33
C HIS A 214 -21.32 11.97 12.15
N SER A 215 -22.02 11.99 13.29
CA SER A 215 -22.35 10.84 14.11
C SER A 215 -23.63 10.19 13.58
N GLY A 216 -23.53 8.93 13.20
CA GLY A 216 -24.61 8.00 12.96
C GLY A 216 -24.01 6.60 12.94
N ASP A 217 -24.70 5.59 13.46
CA ASP A 217 -24.26 4.21 13.43
C ASP A 217 -23.89 3.80 12.00
N CYS A 218 -22.59 3.84 11.70
CA CYS A 218 -22.03 3.50 10.40
C CYS A 218 -21.50 2.08 10.51
N SER A 219 -22.26 1.13 9.99
CA SER A 219 -21.60 -0.01 9.39
C SER A 219 -20.73 0.51 8.25
N ALA A 220 -19.41 0.39 8.42
CA ALA A 220 -18.45 0.87 7.45
C ALA A 220 -17.97 -0.30 6.58
N VAL A 221 -18.13 -0.18 5.26
CA VAL A 221 -17.44 -1.04 4.30
C VAL A 221 -16.12 -0.37 3.89
N GLY A 222 -15.01 -0.91 4.39
CA GLY A 222 -13.66 -0.45 4.06
C GLY A 222 -12.98 -1.38 3.06
N VAL A 223 -12.57 -0.87 1.90
CA VAL A 223 -11.68 -1.62 0.98
C VAL A 223 -10.24 -1.24 1.29
N THR A 224 -9.41 -2.26 1.52
CA THR A 224 -7.95 -2.10 1.54
C THR A 224 -7.41 -2.59 0.21
N VAL A 225 -6.65 -1.75 -0.48
CA VAL A 225 -6.01 -2.11 -1.74
C VAL A 225 -4.52 -1.84 -1.63
N SER A 226 -3.72 -2.87 -1.88
CA SER A 226 -2.28 -2.70 -2.05
C SER A 226 -1.97 -2.15 -3.45
N SER A 227 -0.87 -1.43 -3.61
CA SER A 227 -0.39 -1.04 -4.94
C SER A 227 0.50 -2.10 -5.62
N GLU A 228 0.84 -3.20 -4.94
CA GLU A 228 1.93 -4.10 -5.36
C GLU A 228 1.49 -5.54 -5.62
N GLN A 229 1.99 -6.14 -6.71
CA GLN A 229 2.12 -7.59 -6.81
C GLN A 229 3.32 -8.04 -5.99
N GLU A 230 3.10 -8.90 -4.99
CA GLU A 230 4.20 -9.53 -4.27
C GLU A 230 4.78 -10.64 -5.16
N GLU A 231 5.76 -10.29 -5.98
CA GLU A 231 6.59 -11.25 -6.70
C GLU A 231 7.52 -11.92 -5.68
N ARG A 232 7.11 -13.09 -5.15
CA ARG A 232 7.97 -13.87 -4.26
C ARG A 232 9.09 -14.46 -5.11
N GLN A 233 10.32 -14.02 -4.86
CA GLN A 233 11.50 -14.80 -5.19
C GLN A 233 11.43 -16.13 -4.41
N ASP A 234 11.65 -17.23 -5.11
CA ASP A 234 11.65 -18.59 -4.58
C ASP A 234 12.69 -18.75 -3.46
N GLU A 235 12.27 -18.64 -2.20
CA GLU A 235 13.06 -19.12 -1.07
C GLU A 235 12.85 -20.64 -0.94
N HIS A 236 13.82 -21.36 -1.47
CA HIS A 236 14.02 -22.80 -1.30
C HIS A 236 14.14 -23.16 0.19
N TRP A 237 13.08 -23.71 0.77
CA TRP A 237 13.13 -24.28 2.12
C TRP A 237 13.84 -25.64 2.09
N PRO A 238 14.85 -25.90 2.94
CA PRO A 238 15.44 -27.23 3.03
C PRO A 238 14.46 -28.19 3.73
N THR A 239 13.89 -29.13 2.97
CA THR A 239 13.19 -30.30 3.49
C THR A 239 14.20 -31.23 4.14
N ASN A 240 14.34 -31.17 5.47
CA ASN A 240 14.80 -32.30 6.28
C ASN A 240 14.37 -32.13 7.74
N LEU A 241 13.28 -32.80 8.11
CA LEU A 241 13.03 -33.24 9.48
C LEU A 241 12.61 -34.73 9.46
N PRO A 242 13.08 -35.54 10.42
CA PRO A 242 12.98 -37.00 10.35
C PRO A 242 11.60 -37.52 10.76
N LEU A 243 11.15 -38.54 10.04
CA LEU A 243 9.96 -39.35 10.31
C LEU A 243 10.04 -40.02 11.69
N TRP A 244 9.16 -39.62 12.61
CA TRP A 244 8.90 -40.35 13.85
C TRP A 244 8.04 -41.58 13.52
N ARG A 245 8.65 -42.78 13.55
CA ARG A 245 7.92 -44.06 13.49
C ARG A 245 7.48 -44.45 14.89
N GLY A 246 6.17 -44.39 15.14
CA GLY A 246 5.56 -45.12 16.24
C GLY A 246 5.53 -46.61 15.94
N THR A 247 5.97 -47.43 16.88
CA THR A 247 5.64 -48.86 16.94
C THR A 247 4.77 -49.12 18.15
N SER A 248 3.59 -49.66 17.90
CA SER A 248 2.70 -50.28 18.88
C SER A 248 3.16 -51.72 19.21
N ASN A 249 2.52 -52.27 20.25
CA ASN A 249 2.55 -53.64 20.80
C ASN A 249 3.53 -53.78 21.99
N GLY A 250 3.15 -54.29 23.15
CA GLY A 250 2.00 -55.12 23.52
C GLY A 250 2.53 -56.30 24.33
N SER A 251 2.17 -56.33 25.63
CA SER A 251 2.28 -57.38 26.67
C SER A 251 2.97 -56.84 27.92
#